data_AF-A0A7V9KDT5-F1
#
_entry.id   AF-A0A7V9KDT5-F1
#
_cell.length_a   1.000
_cell.length_b   1.000
_cell.length_c   1.000
_cell.angle_alpha   90.00
_cell.angle_beta   90.00
_cell.angle_gamma   90.00
#
_symmetry.space_group_name_H-M   'P 1'
#
loop_
_entity.id
_entity.type
_entity.pdbx_description
1 polymer ?
#
loop_
_entity_poly.entity_id
_entity_poly.type
_entity_poly.pdbx_seq_one_letter_code
_entity_poly.pdbx_strand_id
1 'polypeptide(L)'
;SPADHFISEYARGPDGWVQVVAFLAWGMSLAATLVLIPRGDRRIARSLTVLGLVAGVIGALMCAAFATETVGGVLPEGATKSRAGQLHDLGSAGIFFGLLLAALASVRLLTQRRYRLSVLALGLLLFAIPAVLIAAGYDAPGWGQRGFIAVGCLWHWRLIQTSRDN
;
A
#
# COMPACT_ATOMS: atom_id res chain seq x y z
N SER A 1 19.02 13.35 6.34
CA SER A 1 17.71 13.95 6.02
C SER A 1 16.66 12.84 5.91
N PRO A 2 15.34 13.07 6.08
CA PRO A 2 14.34 12.00 5.91
C PRO A 2 14.35 11.29 4.54
N ALA A 3 14.93 11.95 3.53
CA ALA A 3 15.16 11.37 2.20
C ALA A 3 16.29 10.31 2.17
N ASP A 4 17.17 10.28 3.18
CA ASP A 4 18.39 9.45 3.20
C ASP A 4 18.22 8.13 3.98
N HIS A 5 17.04 7.91 4.57
CA HIS A 5 16.74 6.77 5.45
C HIS A 5 15.64 5.87 4.86
N PHE A 6 15.73 4.56 5.09
CA PHE A 6 14.63 3.65 4.78
C PHE A 6 13.41 3.99 5.63
N ILE A 7 12.20 3.81 5.08
CA ILE A 7 10.96 4.06 5.85
C ILE A 7 10.92 3.17 7.10
N SER A 8 11.43 1.95 6.99
CA SER A 8 11.53 1.01 8.10
C SER A 8 12.55 1.40 9.18
N GLU A 9 13.50 2.30 8.89
CA GLU A 9 14.46 2.77 9.90
C GLU A 9 13.79 3.67 10.93
N TYR A 10 12.72 4.39 10.55
CA TYR A 10 12.00 5.25 11.49
C TYR A 10 11.44 4.47 12.68
N ALA A 11 11.01 3.21 12.51
CA ALA A 11 10.57 2.37 13.62
C ALA A 11 11.62 2.18 14.72
N ARG A 12 12.90 2.38 14.42
CA ARG A 12 14.01 2.20 15.36
C ARG A 12 14.59 3.56 15.75
N GLY A 13 13.95 4.23 16.70
CA GLY A 13 14.48 5.47 17.25
C GLY A 13 13.43 6.46 17.74
N PRO A 14 13.83 7.70 18.03
CA PRO A 14 12.93 8.74 18.51
C PRO A 14 11.85 9.11 17.47
N ASP A 15 12.06 8.80 16.20
CA ASP A 15 11.16 9.09 15.09
C ASP A 15 10.14 7.98 14.79
N GLY A 16 10.02 6.95 15.64
CA GLY A 16 9.06 5.85 15.46
C GLY A 16 7.61 6.30 15.28
N TRP A 17 7.25 7.42 15.90
CA TRP A 17 5.92 8.03 15.74
C TRP A 17 5.64 8.45 14.29
N VAL A 18 6.65 8.81 13.49
CA VAL A 18 6.48 9.19 12.08
C VAL A 18 5.94 8.02 11.28
N GLN A 19 6.47 6.82 11.50
CA GLN A 19 5.99 5.60 10.84
C GLN A 19 4.55 5.26 11.26
N VAL A 20 4.23 5.40 12.54
CA VAL A 20 2.86 5.22 13.05
C VAL A 20 1.90 6.20 12.37
N VAL A 21 2.23 7.49 12.34
CA VAL A 21 1.40 8.52 11.70
C VAL A 21 1.24 8.24 10.21
N ALA A 22 2.29 7.79 9.51
CA ALA A 22 2.22 7.43 8.10
C ALA A 22 1.24 6.28 7.84
N PHE A 23 1.28 5.21 8.64
CA PHE A 23 0.33 4.11 8.51
C PHE A 23 -1.10 4.52 8.86
N LEU A 24 -1.29 5.33 9.90
CA LEU A 24 -2.62 5.87 10.24
C LEU A 24 -3.17 6.76 9.12
N ALA A 25 -2.36 7.66 8.56
CA ALA A 25 -2.74 8.51 7.44
C ALA A 25 -3.13 7.68 6.21
N TRP A 26 -2.37 6.63 5.90
CA TRP A 26 -2.69 5.73 4.81
C TRP A 26 -3.97 4.92 5.07
N GLY A 27 -4.14 4.40 6.28
CA GLY A 27 -5.37 3.74 6.72
C GLY A 27 -6.61 4.65 6.58
N MET A 28 -6.50 5.91 6.98
CA MET A 28 -7.56 6.90 6.79
C MET A 28 -7.86 7.16 5.30
N SER A 29 -6.84 7.22 4.44
CA SER A 29 -7.01 7.36 2.99
C SER A 29 -7.76 6.16 2.39
N LEU A 30 -7.43 4.94 2.80
CA LEU A 30 -8.14 3.72 2.40
C LEU A 30 -9.59 3.73 2.86
N ALA A 31 -9.84 4.13 4.12
CA ALA A 31 -11.17 4.25 4.68
C ALA A 31 -12.01 5.34 3.99
N ALA A 32 -11.43 6.49 3.65
CA ALA A 32 -12.10 7.51 2.86
C ALA A 32 -12.47 6.98 1.47
N THR A 33 -11.56 6.22 0.84
CA THR A 33 -11.81 5.58 -0.46
C THR A 33 -12.99 4.61 -0.41
N LEU A 34 -13.14 3.83 0.67
CA LEU A 34 -14.29 2.92 0.88
C LEU A 34 -15.64 3.63 0.75
N VAL A 35 -15.76 4.82 1.36
CA VAL A 35 -17.01 5.60 1.36
C VAL A 35 -17.33 6.18 -0.02
N LEU A 36 -16.29 6.43 -0.82
CA LEU A 36 -16.38 7.04 -2.15
C LEU A 36 -16.53 6.02 -3.29
N ILE A 37 -16.53 4.71 -3.00
CA ILE A 37 -16.75 3.69 -4.02
C ILE A 37 -18.15 3.85 -4.63
N PRO A 38 -18.26 3.88 -5.97
CA PRO A 38 -19.54 4.09 -6.65
C PRO A 38 -20.52 2.96 -6.34
N ARG A 39 -21.78 3.34 -6.16
CA ARG A 39 -22.91 2.41 -5.99
C ARG A 39 -23.46 2.07 -7.37
N GLY A 40 -23.61 0.79 -7.67
CA GLY A 40 -24.13 0.34 -8.96
C GLY A 40 -24.36 -1.18 -8.98
N ASP A 41 -24.82 -1.68 -10.12
CA ASP A 41 -25.29 -3.07 -10.27
C ASP A 41 -24.20 -4.13 -10.21
N ARG A 42 -22.93 -3.71 -10.26
CA ARG A 42 -21.76 -4.62 -10.22
C ARG A 42 -21.40 -5.03 -8.79
N ARG A 43 -22.35 -5.67 -8.12
CA ARG A 43 -22.27 -6.03 -6.70
C ARG A 43 -21.02 -6.82 -6.34
N ILE A 44 -20.64 -7.83 -7.15
CA ILE A 44 -19.46 -8.67 -6.89
C ILE A 44 -18.16 -7.84 -6.95
N ALA A 45 -17.95 -7.09 -8.04
CA ALA A 45 -16.77 -6.24 -8.20
C ALA A 45 -16.67 -5.21 -7.08
N ARG A 46 -17.80 -4.60 -6.69
CA ARG A 46 -17.87 -3.69 -5.56
C ARG A 46 -17.50 -4.38 -4.24
N SER A 47 -18.08 -5.53 -3.93
CA SER A 47 -17.78 -6.27 -2.70
C SER A 47 -16.31 -6.67 -2.61
N LEU A 48 -15.70 -7.12 -3.71
CA LEU A 48 -14.27 -7.44 -3.74
C LEU A 48 -13.41 -6.19 -3.57
N THR A 49 -13.79 -5.07 -4.18
CA THR A 49 -13.08 -3.79 -4.00
C THR A 49 -13.14 -3.33 -2.55
N VAL A 50 -14.32 -3.40 -1.93
CA VAL A 50 -14.54 -3.09 -0.51
C VAL A 50 -13.74 -4.02 0.40
N LEU A 51 -13.80 -5.34 0.16
CA LEU A 51 -13.06 -6.31 0.95
C LEU A 51 -11.55 -6.05 0.90
N GLY A 52 -11.01 -5.77 -0.29
CA GLY A 52 -9.60 -5.43 -0.46
C GLY A 52 -9.20 -4.17 0.29
N LEU A 53 -10.00 -3.10 0.21
CA LEU A 53 -9.73 -1.87 0.96
C LEU A 53 -9.85 -2.07 2.48
N VAL A 54 -10.85 -2.84 2.96
CA VAL A 54 -10.98 -3.18 4.39
C VAL A 54 -9.76 -3.97 4.88
N ALA A 55 -9.31 -4.96 4.12
CA ALA A 55 -8.09 -5.70 4.43
C ALA A 55 -6.87 -4.76 4.49
N GLY A 56 -6.79 -3.78 3.58
CA GLY A 56 -5.76 -2.76 3.62
C GLY A 56 -5.83 -1.85 4.84
N VAL A 57 -7.03 -1.41 5.25
CA VAL A 57 -7.22 -0.62 6.49
C VAL A 57 -6.76 -1.40 7.70
N ILE A 58 -7.20 -2.66 7.84
CA ILE A 58 -6.79 -3.54 8.95
C ILE A 58 -5.27 -3.71 8.92
N GLY A 59 -4.69 -3.95 7.74
CA GLY A 59 -3.25 -4.09 7.58
C GLY A 59 -2.47 -2.84 8.00
N ALA A 60 -2.95 -1.65 7.64
CA ALA A 60 -2.36 -0.37 8.04
C ALA A 60 -2.44 -0.16 9.56
N LEU A 61 -3.59 -0.50 10.19
CA LEU A 61 -3.74 -0.44 11.65
C LEU A 61 -2.80 -1.42 12.35
N MET A 62 -2.62 -2.64 11.83
CA MET A 62 -1.63 -3.59 12.35
C MET A 62 -0.20 -3.04 12.24
N CYS A 63 0.16 -2.45 11.11
CA CYS A 63 1.49 -1.84 10.93
C CYS A 63 1.72 -0.61 11.82
N ALA A 64 0.65 0.12 12.18
CA ALA A 64 0.71 1.22 13.13
C ALA A 64 0.83 0.74 14.58
N ALA A 65 0.18 -0.38 14.92
CA ALA A 65 0.16 -0.93 16.28
C ALA A 65 1.44 -1.73 16.62
N PHE A 66 2.06 -2.37 15.62
CA PHE A 66 3.25 -3.19 15.80
C PHE A 66 4.41 -2.62 15.00
N ALA A 67 5.55 -2.38 15.65
CA ALA A 67 6.74 -1.86 14.98
C ALA A 67 7.34 -2.92 14.04
N THR A 68 7.93 -2.47 12.93
CA THR A 68 8.70 -3.37 12.07
C THR A 68 10.01 -3.75 12.74
N GLU A 69 10.38 -5.03 12.61
CA GLU A 69 11.67 -5.54 13.06
C GLU A 69 12.65 -5.70 11.90
N THR A 70 12.23 -5.42 10.65
CA THR A 70 13.09 -5.49 9.48
C THR A 70 13.55 -4.10 9.05
N VAL A 71 14.75 -4.00 8.50
CA VAL A 71 15.25 -2.80 7.82
C VAL A 71 15.46 -3.15 6.36
N GLY A 72 14.83 -2.40 5.46
CA GLY A 72 14.85 -2.73 4.03
C GLY A 72 14.28 -4.12 3.72
N GLY A 73 13.38 -4.63 4.57
CA GLY A 73 12.81 -5.98 4.45
C GLY A 73 13.68 -7.11 4.99
N VAL A 74 14.87 -6.81 5.52
CA VAL A 74 15.80 -7.81 6.07
C VAL A 74 15.81 -7.75 7.60
N LEU A 75 15.74 -8.91 8.25
CA LEU A 75 15.91 -9.03 9.70
C LEU A 75 17.41 -8.97 10.05
N PRO A 76 17.84 -8.28 11.12
CA PRO A 76 19.24 -8.27 11.53
C PRO A 76 19.81 -9.67 11.76
N GLU A 77 21.11 -9.85 11.47
CA GLU A 77 21.77 -11.15 11.67
C GLU A 77 21.68 -11.61 13.13
N GLY A 78 21.40 -12.90 13.31
CA GLY A 78 21.26 -13.53 14.64
C GLY A 78 19.96 -13.19 15.38
N ALA A 79 19.14 -12.27 14.88
CA ALA A 79 17.83 -11.98 15.48
C ALA A 79 16.78 -13.00 15.05
N THR A 80 15.85 -13.32 15.96
CA THR A 80 14.62 -14.06 15.65
C THR A 80 13.43 -13.11 15.64
N LYS A 81 12.55 -13.27 14.66
CA LYS A 81 11.38 -12.40 14.50
C LYS A 81 10.39 -12.65 15.63
N SER A 82 10.03 -11.61 16.37
CA SER A 82 9.04 -11.72 17.42
C SER A 82 7.64 -11.85 16.84
N ARG A 83 6.66 -12.17 17.71
CA ARG A 83 5.24 -12.14 17.32
C ARG A 83 4.78 -10.76 16.87
N ALA A 84 5.32 -9.68 17.45
CA ALA A 84 5.00 -8.33 17.03
C ALA A 84 5.51 -8.05 15.60
N GLY A 85 6.75 -8.44 15.31
CA GLY A 85 7.31 -8.36 13.95
C GLY A 85 6.52 -9.19 12.94
N GLN A 86 6.05 -10.38 13.33
CA GLN A 86 5.18 -11.21 12.48
C GLN A 86 3.82 -10.54 12.20
N LEU A 87 3.21 -9.91 13.22
CA LEU A 87 1.96 -9.17 13.05
C LEU A 87 2.15 -7.93 12.17
N HIS A 88 3.28 -7.23 12.27
CA HIS A 88 3.61 -6.14 11.36
C HIS A 88 3.69 -6.62 9.90
N ASP A 89 4.39 -7.72 9.64
CA ASP A 89 4.49 -8.31 8.31
C ASP A 89 3.14 -8.75 7.75
N LEU A 90 2.31 -9.37 8.60
CA LEU A 90 0.94 -9.74 8.23
C LEU A 90 0.12 -8.51 7.86
N GLY A 91 0.30 -7.40 8.61
CA GLY A 91 -0.29 -6.11 8.27
C GLY A 91 0.17 -5.59 6.91
N SER A 92 1.48 -5.64 6.65
CA SER A 92 2.07 -5.22 5.37
C SER A 92 1.55 -6.05 4.20
N ALA A 93 1.43 -7.38 4.39
CA ALA A 93 0.81 -8.27 3.42
C ALA A 93 -0.68 -7.94 3.20
N GLY A 94 -1.41 -7.63 4.27
CA GLY A 94 -2.81 -7.18 4.20
C GLY A 94 -2.99 -5.91 3.37
N ILE A 95 -2.11 -4.92 3.54
CA ILE A 95 -2.06 -3.71 2.69
C ILE A 95 -1.81 -4.10 1.24
N PHE A 96 -0.76 -4.88 0.97
CA PHE A 96 -0.35 -5.25 -0.38
C PHE A 96 -1.44 -6.02 -1.14
N PHE A 97 -1.88 -7.15 -0.59
CA PHE A 97 -2.87 -8.01 -1.23
C PHE A 97 -4.27 -7.37 -1.24
N GLY A 98 -4.60 -6.61 -0.20
CA GLY A 98 -5.85 -5.85 -0.14
C GLY A 98 -5.94 -4.81 -1.25
N LEU A 99 -4.89 -4.00 -1.43
CA LEU A 99 -4.80 -3.03 -2.51
C LEU A 99 -4.80 -3.69 -3.89
N LEU A 100 -4.07 -4.78 -4.07
CA LEU A 100 -4.03 -5.51 -5.34
C LEU A 100 -5.43 -6.05 -5.71
N LEU A 101 -6.11 -6.71 -4.76
CA LEU A 101 -7.47 -7.20 -4.95
C LEU A 101 -8.42 -6.05 -5.30
N ALA A 102 -8.34 -4.94 -4.56
CA ALA A 102 -9.19 -3.78 -4.80
C ALA A 102 -8.93 -3.14 -6.18
N ALA A 103 -7.67 -3.00 -6.58
CA ALA A 103 -7.29 -2.48 -7.88
C ALA A 103 -7.80 -3.37 -9.02
N LEU A 104 -7.61 -4.69 -8.94
CA LEU A 104 -8.08 -5.62 -9.96
C LEU A 104 -9.61 -5.67 -10.04
N ALA A 105 -10.30 -5.71 -8.90
CA ALA A 105 -11.75 -5.68 -8.86
C ALA A 105 -12.33 -4.36 -9.40
N SER A 106 -11.65 -3.24 -9.15
CA SER A 106 -12.10 -1.92 -9.60
C SER A 106 -12.10 -1.76 -11.13
N VAL A 107 -11.27 -2.50 -11.87
CA VAL A 107 -11.30 -2.56 -13.36
C VAL A 107 -12.62 -3.13 -13.88
N ARG A 108 -13.25 -4.02 -13.09
CA ARG A 108 -14.58 -4.54 -13.35
C ARG A 108 -15.67 -3.61 -12.82
N LEU A 109 -15.38 -2.73 -11.87
CA LEU A 109 -16.32 -1.73 -11.40
C LEU A 109 -16.46 -0.56 -12.40
N LEU A 110 -15.33 -0.03 -12.87
CA LEU A 110 -15.24 1.10 -13.79
C LEU A 110 -14.80 0.64 -15.19
N THR A 111 -15.69 0.82 -16.18
CA THR A 111 -15.48 0.34 -17.56
C THR A 111 -14.65 1.25 -18.43
N GLN A 112 -14.45 2.50 -18.01
CA GLN A 112 -13.80 3.51 -18.84
C GLN A 112 -12.39 3.05 -19.25
N ARG A 113 -12.13 3.02 -20.57
CA ARG A 113 -10.85 2.52 -21.13
C ARG A 113 -9.64 3.22 -20.51
N ARG A 114 -9.71 4.54 -20.32
CA ARG A 114 -8.65 5.36 -19.71
C ARG A 114 -8.31 4.89 -18.29
N TYR A 115 -9.33 4.56 -17.49
CA TYR A 115 -9.12 4.06 -16.13
C TYR A 115 -8.41 2.70 -16.14
N ARG A 116 -8.88 1.76 -16.97
CA ARG A 116 -8.28 0.42 -17.09
C ARG A 116 -6.82 0.46 -17.51
N LEU A 117 -6.50 1.30 -18.50
CA LEU A 117 -5.11 1.54 -18.92
C LEU A 117 -4.28 2.16 -17.80
N SER A 118 -4.87 3.05 -16.99
CA SER A 118 -4.18 3.64 -15.83
C SER A 118 -3.87 2.57 -14.78
N VAL A 119 -4.82 1.69 -14.46
CA VAL A 119 -4.59 0.59 -13.51
C VAL A 119 -3.50 -0.37 -14.03
N LEU A 120 -3.52 -0.71 -15.33
CA LEU A 120 -2.48 -1.53 -15.94
C LEU A 120 -1.11 -0.87 -15.85
N ALA A 121 -1.00 0.41 -16.23
CA ALA A 121 0.26 1.16 -16.17
C ALA A 121 0.79 1.27 -14.74
N LEU A 122 -0.09 1.57 -13.77
CA LEU A 122 0.25 1.61 -12.35
C LEU A 122 0.70 0.24 -11.83
N GLY A 123 0.02 -0.83 -12.24
CA GLY A 123 0.43 -2.20 -11.92
C GLY A 123 1.82 -2.54 -12.46
N LEU A 124 2.11 -2.18 -13.72
CA LEU A 124 3.43 -2.36 -14.31
C LEU A 124 4.51 -1.56 -13.56
N LEU A 125 4.24 -0.29 -13.22
CA LEU A 125 5.14 0.54 -12.44
C LEU A 125 5.40 -0.04 -11.04
N LEU A 126 4.37 -0.62 -10.40
CA LEU A 126 4.48 -1.23 -9.08
C LEU A 126 5.52 -2.35 -9.03
N PHE A 127 5.61 -3.15 -10.09
CA PHE A 127 6.58 -4.25 -10.18
C PHE A 127 7.92 -3.77 -10.74
N ALA A 128 7.89 -2.91 -11.76
CA ALA A 128 9.09 -2.46 -12.44
C ALA A 128 9.98 -1.58 -11.53
N ILE A 129 9.41 -0.64 -10.78
CA ILE A 129 10.21 0.28 -9.96
C ILE A 129 11.03 -0.47 -8.91
N PRO A 130 10.45 -1.30 -8.02
CA PRO A 130 11.24 -2.04 -7.04
C PRO A 130 12.19 -3.03 -7.70
N ALA A 131 11.76 -3.78 -8.71
CA ALA A 131 12.61 -4.78 -9.36
C ALA A 131 13.85 -4.15 -10.02
N VAL A 132 13.67 -3.03 -10.74
CA VAL A 132 14.78 -2.32 -11.37
C VAL A 132 15.70 -1.69 -10.34
N LEU A 133 15.15 -1.03 -9.32
CA LEU A 133 15.96 -0.38 -8.27
C LEU A 133 16.76 -1.40 -7.45
N ILE A 134 16.16 -2.54 -7.10
CA ILE A 134 16.84 -3.62 -6.39
C ILE A 134 17.91 -4.25 -7.28
N ALA A 135 17.57 -4.61 -8.53
CA ALA A 135 18.52 -5.23 -9.46
C ALA A 135 19.72 -4.32 -9.79
N ALA A 136 19.51 -3.00 -9.80
CA ALA A 136 20.54 -2.01 -10.04
C ALA A 136 21.29 -1.56 -8.77
N GLY A 137 20.92 -2.05 -7.59
CA GLY A 137 21.54 -1.67 -6.31
C GLY A 137 21.22 -0.25 -5.84
N TYR A 138 20.19 0.39 -6.41
CA TYR A 138 19.78 1.78 -6.12
C TYR A 138 18.54 1.88 -5.23
N ASP A 139 18.10 0.77 -4.63
CA ASP A 139 16.93 0.83 -3.75
C ASP A 139 17.22 1.63 -2.48
N ALA A 140 18.47 1.70 -2.01
CA ALA A 140 18.84 2.55 -0.88
C ALA A 140 18.57 4.04 -1.20
N PRO A 141 17.82 4.76 -0.35
CA PRO A 141 17.38 4.42 1.00
C PRO A 141 15.87 4.11 1.09
N GLY A 142 15.35 3.16 0.31
CA GLY A 142 13.94 2.76 0.23
C GLY A 142 13.14 3.40 -0.90
N TRP A 143 13.75 3.69 -2.06
CA TRP A 143 13.05 4.29 -3.21
C TRP A 143 11.94 3.40 -3.76
N GLY A 144 12.10 2.08 -3.75
CA GLY A 144 11.07 1.12 -4.14
C GLY A 144 9.83 1.20 -3.24
N GLN A 145 10.02 1.33 -1.92
CA GLN A 145 8.91 1.51 -0.96
C GLN A 145 8.18 2.83 -1.19
N ARG A 146 8.90 3.93 -1.44
CA ARG A 146 8.30 5.22 -1.77
C ARG A 146 7.51 5.16 -3.09
N GLY A 147 8.07 4.48 -4.09
CA GLY A 147 7.41 4.21 -5.37
C GLY A 147 6.10 3.43 -5.18
N PHE A 148 6.11 2.39 -4.35
CA PHE A 148 4.91 1.62 -3.99
C PHE A 148 3.80 2.53 -3.44
N ILE A 149 4.14 3.38 -2.47
CA ILE A 149 3.18 4.32 -1.86
C ILE A 149 2.64 5.29 -2.92
N ALA A 150 3.51 5.87 -3.74
CA ALA A 150 3.12 6.80 -4.80
C ALA A 150 2.15 6.15 -5.80
N VAL A 151 2.41 4.91 -6.21
CA VAL A 151 1.51 4.13 -7.09
C VAL A 151 0.16 3.91 -6.43
N GLY A 152 0.13 3.54 -5.14
CA GLY A 152 -1.11 3.38 -4.38
C GLY A 152 -1.93 4.67 -4.29
N CYS A 153 -1.29 5.80 -3.99
CA CYS A 153 -1.94 7.11 -3.96
C CYS A 153 -2.51 7.51 -5.33
N LEU A 154 -1.74 7.32 -6.40
CA LEU A 154 -2.20 7.59 -7.77
C LEU A 154 -3.40 6.72 -8.15
N TRP A 155 -3.39 5.44 -7.76
CA TRP A 155 -4.53 4.56 -7.98
C TRP A 155 -5.80 5.05 -7.25
N HIS A 156 -5.71 5.41 -5.95
CA HIS A 156 -6.83 5.99 -5.20
C HIS A 156 -7.40 7.23 -5.88
N TRP A 157 -6.52 8.15 -6.27
CA TRP A 157 -6.91 9.37 -6.96
C TRP A 157 -7.68 9.06 -8.25
N ARG A 158 -7.15 8.16 -9.09
CA ARG A 158 -7.78 7.77 -10.36
C ARG A 158 -9.11 7.06 -10.15
N LEU A 159 -9.21 6.21 -9.14
CA LEU A 159 -10.46 5.53 -8.77
C LEU A 159 -11.54 6.56 -8.42
N ILE A 160 -11.23 7.51 -7.54
CA ILE A 160 -12.18 8.54 -7.09
C ILE A 160 -12.56 9.48 -8.23
N GLN A 161 -11.59 9.97 -9.00
CA GLN A 161 -11.83 10.86 -10.14
C GLN A 161 -12.79 10.21 -11.15
N THR A 162 -12.46 8.99 -11.58
CA THR A 162 -13.27 8.25 -12.56
C THR A 162 -14.67 7.92 -12.02
N SER A 163 -14.80 7.71 -10.71
CA SER A 163 -16.11 7.43 -10.08
C SER A 163 -17.03 8.66 -10.03
N ARG A 164 -16.49 9.88 -10.12
CA ARG A 164 -17.29 11.12 -10.20
C ARG A 164 -17.76 11.42 -11.62
N ASP A 165 -17.01 10.97 -12.62
CA ASP A 165 -17.29 11.20 -14.04
C ASP A 165 -18.29 10.17 -14.63
N ASN A 166 -18.78 9.24 -13.82
CA ASN A 166 -19.63 8.11 -14.19
C ASN A 166 -21.02 8.24 -13.56
#